data_AF-A0A9W7FCA4-F1
#
_entry.id   AF-A0A9W7FCA4-F1
#
_cell.length_a   1.000
_cell.length_b   1.000
_cell.length_c   1.000
_cell.angle_alpha   90.00
_cell.angle_beta   90.00
_cell.angle_gamma   90.00
#
_symmetry.space_group_name_H-M   'P 1'
#
loop_
_entity.id
_entity.type
_entity.pdbx_description
1 polymer ?
#
loop_
_entity_poly.entity_id
_entity_poly.type
_entity_poly.pdbx_seq_one_letter_code
_entity_poly.pdbx_strand_id
1 'polypeptide(L)'
;MSDDEVVLLNDETDDGTLKTHPLVKDAAHTFSHRMWRDWKGGLIGALCTLVLGLYMPENLLQTILPLRLEIARFIAPLVCFSIMAMANYTEHVLQPPVSPAGIVSFSGKSVFFTVNVIGLLLVYFAICVAGQTLKMVGYPSETLTYLTYTFFIHAYSLGSMLSVFYYAGVLGDKDEKANIQKWHRRGIPLARYLHNTHSTSILCVNLDLIFKSSALIEQYIPTMDFVVVTLYCYGCCYASWVLFNYSITGYFPYPFMNGMGNWYFPAIFLLIMANIAIIFGIASSVLITAIKGGEMMSVAELLKTMAEKILS
;
A
#
# COMPACT_ATOMS: atom_id res chain seq x y z
N MET A 1 -36.97 -42.40 28.77
CA MET A 1 -36.81 -42.04 30.20
C MET A 1 -35.50 -41.31 30.30
N SER A 2 -35.43 -39.99 30.39
CA SER A 2 -36.39 -38.88 30.59
C SER A 2 -35.62 -37.63 30.13
N ASP A 3 -36.16 -36.74 29.30
CA ASP A 3 -36.94 -35.53 29.69
C ASP A 3 -36.15 -34.72 30.74
N ASP A 4 -35.76 -33.46 30.60
CA ASP A 4 -36.19 -32.27 29.86
C ASP A 4 -34.93 -31.36 29.72
N GLU A 5 -34.82 -30.27 28.97
CA GLU A 5 -35.74 -29.13 28.90
C GLU A 5 -35.29 -28.21 27.76
N VAL A 6 -36.23 -27.91 26.87
CA VAL A 6 -36.12 -26.86 25.86
C VAL A 6 -36.32 -25.53 26.56
N VAL A 7 -35.26 -24.73 26.70
CA VAL A 7 -35.39 -23.32 27.06
C VAL A 7 -35.49 -22.52 25.77
N LEU A 8 -36.73 -22.21 25.40
CA LEU A 8 -37.07 -21.08 24.52
C LEU A 8 -36.89 -19.78 25.31
N LEU A 9 -36.08 -18.87 24.79
CA LEU A 9 -36.14 -17.45 25.13
C LEU A 9 -36.41 -16.66 23.85
N ASN A 10 -37.64 -16.16 23.76
CA ASN A 10 -38.03 -15.14 22.80
C ASN A 10 -37.70 -13.75 23.35
N ASP A 11 -37.31 -12.88 22.41
CA ASP A 11 -37.38 -11.43 22.35
C ASP A 11 -36.85 -10.62 23.54
N GLU A 12 -35.77 -9.88 23.28
CA GLU A 12 -35.79 -8.41 23.34
C GLU A 12 -34.50 -7.84 22.72
N THR A 13 -34.69 -6.95 21.74
CA THR A 13 -33.74 -6.00 21.12
C THR A 13 -32.30 -5.96 21.66
N ASP A 14 -31.32 -6.43 20.88
CA ASP A 14 -29.90 -6.20 21.21
C ASP A 14 -29.07 -5.81 19.97
N ASP A 15 -28.87 -4.50 19.83
CA ASP A 15 -27.93 -3.80 18.92
C ASP A 15 -26.45 -4.06 19.31
N GLY A 16 -26.18 -5.19 19.98
CA GLY A 16 -24.93 -5.55 20.65
C GLY A 16 -24.12 -6.67 20.00
N THR A 17 -24.65 -7.34 18.96
CA THR A 17 -24.05 -8.57 18.38
C THR A 17 -22.79 -8.33 17.55
N LEU A 18 -22.62 -7.16 16.91
CA LEU A 18 -21.40 -6.88 16.16
C LEU A 18 -20.19 -6.62 17.08
N LYS A 19 -20.39 -5.98 18.24
CA LYS A 19 -19.29 -5.64 19.17
C LYS A 19 -18.76 -6.83 19.96
N THR A 20 -19.57 -7.87 20.13
CA THR A 20 -19.21 -9.09 20.84
C THR A 20 -18.70 -10.20 19.91
N HIS A 21 -18.82 -10.03 18.60
CA HIS A 21 -18.37 -11.01 17.62
C HIS A 21 -16.85 -11.26 17.75
N PRO A 22 -16.39 -12.52 17.86
CA PRO A 22 -14.98 -12.85 18.09
C PRO A 22 -14.03 -12.20 17.08
N LEU A 23 -14.42 -12.18 15.79
CA LEU A 23 -13.64 -11.52 14.73
C LEU A 23 -13.60 -9.99 14.86
N VAL A 24 -14.66 -9.35 15.35
CA VAL A 24 -14.69 -7.89 15.55
C VAL A 24 -13.90 -7.52 16.80
N LYS A 25 -13.95 -8.36 17.84
CA LYS A 25 -13.15 -8.21 19.05
C LYS A 25 -11.66 -8.43 18.79
N ASP A 26 -11.32 -9.41 17.97
CA ASP A 26 -9.94 -9.70 17.56
C ASP A 26 -9.42 -8.65 16.55
N ALA A 27 -10.27 -8.16 15.65
CA ALA A 27 -9.96 -7.01 14.80
C ALA A 27 -9.77 -5.73 15.63
N ALA A 28 -10.66 -5.42 16.57
CA ALA A 28 -10.56 -4.25 17.45
C ALA A 28 -9.38 -4.33 18.43
N HIS A 29 -9.06 -5.52 18.93
CA HIS A 29 -7.85 -5.76 19.73
C HIS A 29 -6.58 -5.68 18.86
N THR A 30 -6.61 -6.19 17.64
CA THR A 30 -5.51 -6.01 16.68
C THR A 30 -5.33 -4.54 16.31
N PHE A 31 -6.41 -3.82 16.06
CA PHE A 31 -6.38 -2.41 15.69
C PHE A 31 -5.95 -1.53 16.88
N SER A 32 -6.50 -1.74 18.07
CA SER A 32 -6.17 -0.92 19.25
C SER A 32 -4.83 -1.30 19.87
N HIS A 33 -4.52 -2.59 20.01
CA HIS A 33 -3.33 -3.06 20.71
C HIS A 33 -2.10 -3.20 19.81
N ARG A 34 -2.25 -3.62 18.53
CA ARG A 34 -1.09 -3.65 17.59
C ARG A 34 -0.80 -2.29 16.99
N MET A 35 -1.78 -1.43 16.67
CA MET A 35 -1.40 -0.06 16.27
C MET A 35 -0.77 0.72 17.42
N TRP A 36 -1.27 0.60 18.65
CA TRP A 36 -0.68 1.28 19.80
C TRP A 36 0.73 0.80 20.12
N ARG A 37 0.99 -0.51 20.05
CA ARG A 37 2.32 -1.06 20.34
C ARG A 37 3.30 -0.92 19.16
N ASP A 38 2.81 -1.04 17.93
CA ASP A 38 3.63 -1.25 16.74
C ASP A 38 3.61 -0.08 15.73
N TRP A 39 2.66 0.85 15.86
CA TRP A 39 2.48 2.08 15.06
C TRP A 39 2.51 3.36 15.91
N LYS A 40 3.29 3.35 17.00
CA LYS A 40 3.43 4.49 17.93
C LYS A 40 3.57 5.83 17.22
N GLY A 41 4.35 5.92 16.14
CA GLY A 41 4.52 7.15 15.36
C GLY A 41 3.24 7.67 14.69
N GLY A 42 2.42 6.80 14.09
CA GLY A 42 1.18 7.21 13.43
C GLY A 42 0.09 7.63 14.41
N LEU A 43 0.03 6.97 15.55
CA LEU A 43 -0.92 7.25 16.62
C LEU A 43 -0.53 8.45 17.48
N ILE A 44 0.77 8.61 17.78
CA ILE A 44 1.31 9.84 18.36
C ILE A 44 1.11 11.00 17.39
N GLY A 45 1.30 10.80 16.07
CA GLY A 45 0.99 11.81 15.06
C GLY A 45 -0.48 12.22 15.06
N ALA A 46 -1.39 11.25 15.10
CA ALA A 46 -2.84 11.51 15.19
C ALA A 46 -3.24 12.20 16.50
N LEU A 47 -2.70 11.77 17.64
CA LEU A 47 -2.93 12.37 18.96
C LEU A 47 -2.33 13.77 19.07
N CYS A 48 -1.11 14.00 18.57
CA CYS A 48 -0.52 15.33 18.50
C CYS A 48 -1.35 16.26 17.61
N THR A 49 -1.90 15.76 16.50
CA THR A 49 -2.80 16.54 15.63
C THR A 49 -4.11 16.89 16.36
N LEU A 50 -4.68 15.95 17.11
CA LEU A 50 -5.89 16.16 17.94
C LEU A 50 -5.62 17.14 19.09
N VAL A 51 -4.52 16.99 19.80
CA VAL A 51 -4.11 17.87 20.92
C VAL A 51 -3.77 19.27 20.42
N LEU A 52 -3.04 19.40 19.30
CA LEU A 52 -2.78 20.69 18.67
C LEU A 52 -4.07 21.36 18.18
N GLY A 53 -5.02 20.58 17.66
CA GLY A 53 -6.35 21.10 17.28
C GLY A 53 -7.19 21.58 18.47
N LEU A 54 -7.08 20.93 19.63
CA LEU A 54 -7.85 21.26 20.84
C LEU A 54 -7.22 22.37 21.70
N TYR A 55 -5.90 22.60 21.58
CA TYR A 55 -5.16 23.62 22.35
C TYR A 55 -4.70 24.82 21.50
N MET A 56 -5.16 24.95 20.26
CA MET A 56 -4.85 26.11 19.44
C MET A 56 -5.51 27.37 20.01
N PRO A 57 -4.75 28.48 20.18
CA PRO A 57 -5.31 29.77 20.52
C PRO A 57 -6.43 30.17 19.53
N GLU A 58 -7.52 30.74 20.02
CA GLU A 58 -8.76 30.99 19.27
C GLU A 58 -8.54 31.87 18.02
N ASN A 59 -7.60 32.82 18.11
CA ASN A 59 -7.10 33.65 17.01
C ASN A 59 -6.31 32.86 15.94
N LEU A 60 -5.49 31.90 16.37
CA LEU A 60 -4.78 31.00 15.46
C LEU A 60 -5.78 30.04 14.79
N LEU A 61 -6.73 29.52 15.56
CA LEU A 61 -7.80 28.65 15.09
C LEU A 61 -8.68 29.34 14.03
N GLN A 62 -9.06 30.60 14.22
CA GLN A 62 -9.78 31.38 13.20
C GLN A 62 -8.97 31.63 11.92
N THR A 63 -7.64 31.71 12.04
CA THR A 63 -6.74 31.86 10.88
C THR A 63 -6.52 30.53 10.15
N ILE A 64 -6.51 29.42 10.89
CA ILE A 64 -6.23 28.06 10.42
C ILE A 64 -7.49 27.34 9.90
N LEU A 65 -8.67 27.63 10.45
CA LEU A 65 -9.93 27.01 10.01
C LEU A 65 -10.18 27.15 8.50
N PRO A 66 -9.96 28.35 7.89
CA PRO A 66 -10.05 28.50 6.44
C PRO A 66 -9.01 27.66 5.67
N LEU A 67 -7.85 27.40 6.28
CA LEU A 67 -6.74 26.63 5.70
C LEU A 67 -6.77 25.15 6.07
N ARG A 68 -7.76 24.68 6.85
CA ARG A 68 -7.82 23.31 7.41
C ARG A 68 -7.63 22.23 6.34
N LEU A 69 -8.17 22.46 5.15
CA LEU A 69 -8.11 21.51 4.04
C LEU A 69 -6.71 21.47 3.41
N GLU A 70 -6.05 22.62 3.25
CA GLU A 70 -4.68 22.71 2.75
C GLU A 70 -3.70 22.08 3.74
N ILE A 71 -3.90 22.35 5.03
CA ILE A 71 -3.09 21.75 6.11
C ILE A 71 -3.29 20.24 6.16
N ALA A 72 -4.53 19.74 6.06
CA ALA A 72 -4.78 18.30 5.99
C ALA A 72 -4.14 17.65 4.75
N ARG A 73 -4.23 18.31 3.59
CA ARG A 73 -3.60 17.89 2.33
C ARG A 73 -2.07 17.91 2.38
N PHE A 74 -1.48 18.69 3.28
CA PHE A 74 -0.03 18.68 3.55
C PHE A 74 0.36 17.60 4.57
N ILE A 75 -0.36 17.51 5.70
CA ILE A 75 -0.06 16.58 6.79
C ILE A 75 -0.20 15.13 6.32
N ALA A 76 -1.24 14.79 5.56
CA ALA A 76 -1.46 13.42 5.09
C ALA A 76 -0.27 12.85 4.29
N PRO A 77 0.21 13.48 3.20
CA PRO A 77 1.37 12.98 2.47
C PRO A 77 2.67 13.08 3.28
N LEU A 78 2.82 14.04 4.20
CA LEU A 78 3.99 14.10 5.09
C LEU A 78 4.06 12.91 6.05
N VAL A 79 2.93 12.54 6.63
CA VAL A 79 2.80 11.33 7.47
C VAL A 79 3.07 10.10 6.61
N CYS A 80 2.46 9.97 5.43
CA CYS A 80 2.72 8.86 4.52
C CYS A 80 4.20 8.76 4.12
N PHE A 81 4.85 9.87 3.79
CA PHE A 81 6.28 9.93 3.50
C PHE A 81 7.11 9.38 4.67
N SER A 82 6.79 9.83 5.89
CA SER A 82 7.51 9.40 7.11
C SER A 82 7.35 7.91 7.36
N ILE A 83 6.15 7.35 7.18
CA ILE A 83 5.91 5.91 7.37
C ILE A 83 6.60 5.11 6.24
N MET A 84 6.60 5.61 5.00
CA MET A 84 7.34 4.99 3.89
C MET A 84 8.85 5.04 4.08
N ALA A 85 9.39 6.11 4.68
CA ALA A 85 10.80 6.18 5.04
C ALA A 85 11.16 5.12 6.09
N MET A 86 10.27 4.92 7.07
CA MET A 86 10.45 3.85 8.07
C MET A 86 10.31 2.45 7.47
N ALA A 87 9.40 2.24 6.52
CA ALA A 87 9.30 0.99 5.77
C ALA A 87 10.59 0.73 4.98
N ASN A 88 11.11 1.74 4.29
CA ASN A 88 12.37 1.63 3.54
C ASN A 88 13.55 1.31 4.47
N TYR A 89 13.66 1.98 5.62
CA TYR A 89 14.65 1.66 6.64
C TYR A 89 14.51 0.22 7.15
N THR A 90 13.29 -0.22 7.41
CA THR A 90 13.02 -1.59 7.86
C THR A 90 13.48 -2.61 6.82
N GLU A 91 13.13 -2.39 5.55
CA GLU A 91 13.47 -3.26 4.43
C GLU A 91 14.99 -3.33 4.21
N HIS A 92 15.70 -2.20 4.24
CA HIS A 92 17.14 -2.16 3.95
C HIS A 92 18.03 -2.49 5.14
N VAL A 93 17.64 -2.11 6.36
CA VAL A 93 18.53 -2.11 7.54
C VAL A 93 18.11 -3.14 8.58
N LEU A 94 16.82 -3.24 8.91
CA LEU A 94 16.35 -4.09 10.02
C LEU A 94 16.07 -5.53 9.60
N GLN A 95 15.67 -5.75 8.35
CA GLN A 95 15.45 -7.09 7.86
C GLN A 95 16.77 -7.89 7.81
N PRO A 96 16.71 -9.19 8.11
CA PRO A 96 17.90 -10.04 8.09
C PRO A 96 18.54 -10.09 6.70
N PRO A 97 19.82 -10.51 6.61
CA PRO A 97 20.49 -10.72 5.34
C PRO A 97 19.73 -11.68 4.44
N VAL A 98 19.71 -11.36 3.14
CA VAL A 98 19.13 -12.21 2.10
C VAL A 98 19.98 -13.48 1.95
N SER A 99 19.32 -14.62 1.78
CA SER A 99 19.97 -15.92 1.59
C SER A 99 19.49 -16.56 0.28
N PRO A 100 20.39 -16.95 -0.63
CA PRO A 100 21.85 -16.77 -0.57
C PRO A 100 22.29 -15.31 -0.70
N ALA A 101 23.43 -14.96 -0.08
CA ALA A 101 23.96 -13.59 -0.09
C ALA A 101 24.30 -13.09 -1.51
N GLY A 102 24.57 -14.01 -2.45
CA GLY A 102 24.83 -13.69 -3.85
C GLY A 102 23.68 -12.96 -4.55
N ILE A 103 22.43 -13.11 -4.10
CA ILE A 103 21.28 -12.40 -4.70
C ILE A 103 21.49 -10.89 -4.70
N VAL A 104 22.05 -10.36 -3.60
CA VAL A 104 22.17 -8.92 -3.35
C VAL A 104 23.59 -8.39 -3.58
N SER A 105 24.52 -9.22 -4.07
CA SER A 105 25.93 -8.83 -4.16
C SER A 105 26.20 -7.79 -5.24
N PHE A 106 25.40 -7.76 -6.30
CA PHE A 106 25.56 -6.81 -7.40
C PHE A 106 24.73 -5.54 -7.22
N SER A 107 23.42 -5.70 -7.00
CA SER A 107 22.44 -4.61 -7.03
C SER A 107 21.81 -4.30 -5.66
N GLY A 108 22.32 -4.90 -4.59
CA GLY A 108 21.70 -4.82 -3.28
C GLY A 108 20.28 -5.39 -3.28
N LYS A 109 19.38 -4.81 -2.48
CA LYS A 109 17.96 -5.23 -2.43
C LYS A 109 17.09 -4.62 -3.55
N SER A 110 17.66 -3.87 -4.49
CA SER A 110 16.89 -3.24 -5.58
C SER A 110 16.26 -4.23 -6.56
N VAL A 111 16.67 -5.50 -6.52
CA VAL A 111 16.05 -6.60 -7.29
C VAL A 111 14.72 -7.08 -6.73
N PHE A 112 14.35 -6.66 -5.51
CA PHE A 112 13.08 -7.02 -4.91
C PHE A 112 12.01 -5.99 -5.31
N PHE A 113 10.86 -6.50 -5.74
CA PHE A 113 9.68 -5.69 -6.10
C PHE A 113 9.27 -4.76 -4.96
N THR A 114 9.27 -5.26 -3.72
CA THR A 114 8.96 -4.50 -2.50
C THR A 114 9.80 -3.22 -2.38
N VAL A 115 11.10 -3.29 -2.65
CA VAL A 115 12.00 -2.13 -2.59
C VAL A 115 11.68 -1.12 -3.67
N ASN A 116 11.38 -1.56 -4.89
CA ASN A 116 11.01 -0.67 -5.99
C ASN A 116 9.69 0.07 -5.69
N VAL A 117 8.69 -0.64 -5.16
CA VAL A 117 7.40 -0.04 -4.79
C VAL A 117 7.54 0.94 -3.63
N ILE A 118 8.29 0.60 -2.58
CA ILE A 118 8.55 1.52 -1.46
C ILE A 118 9.32 2.76 -1.96
N GLY A 119 10.32 2.59 -2.81
CA GLY A 119 11.06 3.68 -3.43
C GLY A 119 10.16 4.60 -4.26
N LEU A 120 9.28 4.02 -5.09
CA LEU A 120 8.29 4.77 -5.85
C LEU A 120 7.35 5.57 -4.93
N LEU A 121 6.83 4.96 -3.87
CA LEU A 121 5.95 5.62 -2.90
C LEU A 121 6.65 6.74 -2.14
N LEU A 122 7.94 6.57 -1.82
CA LEU A 122 8.76 7.62 -1.22
C LEU A 122 8.89 8.83 -2.14
N VAL A 123 9.27 8.62 -3.40
CA VAL A 123 9.37 9.68 -4.40
C VAL A 123 8.01 10.35 -4.59
N TYR A 124 6.96 9.55 -4.68
CA TYR A 124 5.59 10.02 -4.80
C TYR A 124 5.18 10.97 -3.67
N PHE A 125 5.29 10.53 -2.42
CA PHE A 125 4.90 11.37 -1.28
C PHE A 125 5.83 12.57 -1.10
N ALA A 126 7.10 12.47 -1.48
CA ALA A 126 8.00 13.63 -1.50
C ALA A 126 7.51 14.70 -2.49
N ILE A 127 7.07 14.30 -3.69
CA ILE A 127 6.49 15.22 -4.68
C ILE A 127 5.19 15.84 -4.14
N CYS A 128 4.32 15.05 -3.50
CA CYS A 128 3.10 15.57 -2.85
C CYS A 128 3.43 16.64 -1.81
N VAL A 129 4.38 16.36 -0.91
CA VAL A 129 4.81 17.29 0.14
C VAL A 129 5.39 18.57 -0.47
N ALA A 130 6.26 18.44 -1.48
CA ALA A 130 6.85 19.59 -2.17
C ALA A 130 5.77 20.44 -2.86
N GLY A 131 4.84 19.82 -3.58
CA GLY A 131 3.74 20.51 -4.26
C GLY A 131 2.82 21.27 -3.30
N GLN A 132 2.43 20.64 -2.19
CA GLN A 132 1.60 21.31 -1.17
C GLN A 132 2.37 22.41 -0.43
N THR A 133 3.67 22.21 -0.14
CA THR A 133 4.51 23.25 0.46
C THR A 133 4.56 24.48 -0.42
N LEU A 134 4.84 24.31 -1.71
CA LEU A 134 4.89 25.41 -2.68
C LEU A 134 3.55 26.14 -2.78
N LYS A 135 2.45 25.40 -2.77
CA LYS A 135 1.11 26.00 -2.75
C LYS A 135 0.86 26.82 -1.49
N MET A 136 1.24 26.32 -0.31
CA MET A 136 1.08 27.03 0.97
C MET A 136 1.93 28.30 1.06
N VAL A 137 3.10 28.34 0.40
CA VAL A 137 3.95 29.55 0.35
C VAL A 137 3.59 30.50 -0.81
N GLY A 138 2.47 30.26 -1.52
CA GLY A 138 1.97 31.17 -2.56
C GLY A 138 2.57 30.96 -3.95
N TYR A 139 3.27 29.85 -4.20
CA TYR A 139 3.89 29.51 -5.48
C TYR A 139 3.35 28.18 -6.05
N PRO A 140 2.04 28.06 -6.35
CA PRO A 140 1.48 26.82 -6.87
C PRO A 140 2.17 26.40 -8.18
N SER A 141 2.58 25.13 -8.26
CA SER A 141 3.16 24.56 -9.48
C SER A 141 2.16 23.61 -10.14
N GLU A 142 1.71 23.98 -11.33
CA GLU A 142 0.84 23.12 -12.14
C GLU A 142 1.56 21.82 -12.52
N THR A 143 2.85 21.89 -12.85
CA THR A 143 3.66 20.71 -13.17
C THR A 143 3.71 19.71 -12.03
N LEU A 144 3.97 20.16 -10.79
CA LEU A 144 3.97 19.25 -9.63
C LEU A 144 2.58 18.69 -9.33
N THR A 145 1.53 19.49 -9.55
CA THR A 145 0.15 19.03 -9.43
C THR A 145 -0.11 17.92 -10.44
N TYR A 146 0.14 18.17 -11.73
CA TYR A 146 0.01 17.18 -12.80
C TYR A 146 0.78 15.89 -12.48
N LEU A 147 2.05 15.99 -12.06
CA LEU A 147 2.87 14.84 -11.67
C LEU A 147 2.28 14.09 -10.49
N THR A 148 1.80 14.79 -9.46
CA THR A 148 1.17 14.18 -8.27
C THR A 148 -0.06 13.35 -8.65
N TYR A 149 -0.89 13.84 -9.55
CA TYR A 149 -2.11 13.12 -9.95
C TYR A 149 -1.80 12.01 -10.96
N THR A 150 -0.82 12.20 -11.85
CA THR A 150 -0.37 11.18 -12.81
C THR A 150 0.33 10.01 -12.11
N PHE A 151 1.23 10.29 -11.17
CA PHE A 151 1.94 9.25 -10.42
C PHE A 151 1.05 8.56 -9.40
N PHE A 152 -0.01 9.22 -8.93
CA PHE A 152 -0.92 8.65 -7.95
C PHE A 152 -1.46 7.29 -8.40
N ILE A 153 -1.85 7.16 -9.67
CA ILE A 153 -2.44 5.91 -10.15
C ILE A 153 -1.43 4.76 -10.11
N HIS A 154 -0.18 5.03 -10.49
CA HIS A 154 0.90 4.06 -10.44
C HIS A 154 1.25 3.67 -9.00
N ALA A 155 1.37 4.66 -8.11
CA ALA A 155 1.57 4.46 -6.69
C ALA A 155 0.45 3.60 -6.08
N TYR A 156 -0.80 3.93 -6.38
CA TYR A 156 -1.98 3.21 -5.89
C TYR A 156 -2.01 1.78 -6.41
N SER A 157 -1.81 1.56 -7.71
CA SER A 157 -1.84 0.24 -8.33
C SER A 157 -0.71 -0.66 -7.83
N LEU A 158 0.53 -0.18 -7.85
CA LEU A 158 1.69 -0.98 -7.43
C LEU A 158 1.73 -1.19 -5.91
N GLY A 159 1.33 -0.19 -5.12
CA GLY A 159 1.21 -0.32 -3.66
C GLY A 159 0.11 -1.31 -3.24
N SER A 160 -1.03 -1.30 -3.95
CA SER A 160 -2.11 -2.27 -3.74
C SER A 160 -1.69 -3.67 -4.18
N MET A 161 -1.09 -3.79 -5.36
CA MET A 161 -0.54 -5.05 -5.90
C MET A 161 0.45 -5.69 -4.92
N LEU A 162 1.41 -4.92 -4.40
CA LEU A 162 2.37 -5.39 -3.40
C LEU A 162 1.67 -5.98 -2.17
N SER A 163 0.66 -5.28 -1.66
CA SER A 163 -0.06 -5.69 -0.46
C SER A 163 -0.89 -6.95 -0.70
N VAL A 164 -1.60 -7.02 -1.83
CA VAL A 164 -2.39 -8.20 -2.21
C VAL A 164 -1.50 -9.42 -2.38
N PHE A 165 -0.39 -9.32 -3.12
CA PHE A 165 0.52 -10.44 -3.30
C PHE A 165 1.17 -10.90 -1.99
N TYR A 166 1.46 -9.97 -1.09
CA TYR A 166 1.96 -10.34 0.22
C TYR A 166 0.95 -11.18 1.01
N TYR A 167 -0.31 -10.75 1.09
CA TYR A 167 -1.33 -11.47 1.86
C TYR A 167 -1.80 -12.76 1.17
N ALA A 168 -2.00 -12.73 -0.15
CA ALA A 168 -2.51 -13.86 -0.92
C ALA A 168 -1.44 -14.92 -1.22
N GLY A 169 -0.19 -14.50 -1.44
CA GLY A 169 0.90 -15.39 -1.83
C GLY A 169 1.90 -15.64 -0.71
N VAL A 170 2.55 -14.58 -0.23
CA VAL A 170 3.75 -14.69 0.63
C VAL A 170 3.40 -15.16 2.05
N LEU A 171 2.37 -14.58 2.67
CA LEU A 171 1.98 -14.93 4.04
C LEU A 171 1.41 -16.35 4.13
N GLY A 172 0.84 -16.87 3.03
CA GLY A 172 0.31 -18.23 2.94
C GLY A 172 1.39 -19.30 2.82
N ASP A 173 2.54 -18.93 2.23
CA ASP A 173 3.60 -19.84 1.82
C ASP A 173 4.28 -20.58 2.98
N LYS A 174 4.60 -21.86 2.77
CA LYS A 174 5.20 -22.72 3.81
C LYS A 174 6.67 -22.37 4.04
N ASP A 175 7.42 -22.07 2.98
CA ASP A 175 8.84 -21.78 3.08
C ASP A 175 9.06 -20.41 3.74
N GLU A 176 8.22 -19.44 3.41
CA GLU A 176 8.25 -18.14 4.07
C GLU A 176 7.87 -18.23 5.55
N LYS A 177 6.84 -19.01 5.91
CA LYS A 177 6.52 -19.27 7.33
C LYS A 177 7.68 -19.92 8.07
N ALA A 178 8.37 -20.87 7.45
CA ALA A 178 9.55 -21.50 8.03
C ALA A 178 10.70 -20.49 8.21
N ASN A 179 10.91 -19.60 7.23
CA ASN A 179 11.91 -18.53 7.30
C ASN A 179 11.58 -17.52 8.42
N ILE A 180 10.32 -17.11 8.54
CA ILE A 180 9.83 -16.26 9.63
C ILE A 180 10.11 -16.91 10.98
N GLN A 181 9.77 -18.18 11.17
CA GLN A 181 10.01 -18.90 12.42
C GLN A 181 11.50 -19.03 12.73
N LYS A 182 12.34 -19.32 11.72
CA LYS A 182 13.80 -19.39 11.85
C LYS A 182 14.36 -18.09 12.41
N TRP A 183 13.95 -16.95 11.87
CA TRP A 183 14.43 -15.64 12.34
C TRP A 183 13.82 -15.22 13.67
N HIS A 184 12.56 -15.58 13.91
CA HIS A 184 11.92 -15.36 15.20
C HIS A 184 12.66 -16.06 16.34
N ARG A 185 13.09 -17.32 16.13
CA ARG A 185 13.93 -18.06 17.09
C ARG A 185 15.29 -17.42 17.35
N ARG A 186 15.76 -16.55 16.45
CA ARG A 186 17.00 -15.76 16.57
C ARG A 186 16.76 -14.37 17.17
N GLY A 187 15.56 -14.11 17.68
CA GLY A 187 15.19 -12.81 18.27
C GLY A 187 14.83 -11.73 17.24
N ILE A 188 14.75 -12.06 15.95
CA ILE A 188 14.42 -11.10 14.89
C ILE A 188 12.93 -11.23 14.53
N PRO A 189 12.10 -10.19 14.74
CA PRO A 189 10.66 -10.25 14.48
C PRO A 189 10.34 -10.06 12.99
N LEU A 190 10.81 -10.98 12.12
CA LEU A 190 10.72 -10.86 10.66
C LEU A 190 9.28 -10.66 10.17
N ALA A 191 8.29 -11.39 10.72
CA ALA A 191 6.89 -11.21 10.35
C ALA A 191 6.43 -9.75 10.51
N ARG A 192 6.83 -9.10 11.61
CA ARG A 192 6.49 -7.70 11.87
C ARG A 192 7.12 -6.77 10.84
N TYR A 193 8.37 -7.03 10.46
CA TYR A 193 9.04 -6.25 9.43
C TYR A 193 8.33 -6.39 8.08
N LEU A 194 7.98 -7.62 7.68
CA LEU A 194 7.25 -7.87 6.43
C LEU A 194 5.86 -7.22 6.44
N HIS A 195 5.09 -7.37 7.53
CA HIS A 195 3.80 -6.70 7.66
C HIS A 195 3.94 -5.17 7.55
N ASN A 196 4.94 -4.59 8.21
CA ASN A 196 5.18 -3.15 8.16
C ASN A 196 5.58 -2.68 6.76
N THR A 197 6.41 -3.43 6.01
CA THR A 197 6.85 -2.99 4.68
C THR A 197 5.77 -3.19 3.62
N HIS A 198 5.04 -4.30 3.67
CA HIS A 198 4.05 -4.64 2.64
C HIS A 198 2.69 -3.98 2.89
N SER A 199 2.20 -3.91 4.13
CA SER A 199 0.85 -3.40 4.43
C SER A 199 0.76 -1.88 4.47
N THR A 200 1.86 -1.21 4.81
CA THR A 200 1.87 0.25 4.91
C THR A 200 1.61 0.90 3.55
N SER A 201 2.08 0.27 2.47
CA SER A 201 1.91 0.76 1.11
C SER A 201 0.44 1.00 0.76
N ILE A 202 -0.43 -0.01 0.92
CA ILE A 202 -1.86 0.13 0.64
C ILE A 202 -2.55 1.13 1.59
N LEU A 203 -2.14 1.19 2.85
CA LEU A 203 -2.70 2.13 3.82
C LEU A 203 -2.37 3.58 3.44
N CYS A 204 -1.12 3.88 3.07
CA CYS A 204 -0.69 5.22 2.70
C CYS A 204 -1.38 5.72 1.41
N VAL A 205 -1.53 4.88 0.39
CA VAL A 205 -2.19 5.30 -0.87
C VAL A 205 -3.70 5.48 -0.69
N ASN A 206 -4.36 4.70 0.17
CA ASN A 206 -5.77 4.92 0.50
C ASN A 206 -5.99 6.16 1.38
N LEU A 207 -5.09 6.42 2.34
CA LEU A 207 -5.14 7.65 3.11
C LEU A 207 -5.04 8.88 2.20
N ASP A 208 -4.08 8.88 1.28
CA ASP A 208 -3.92 9.98 0.32
C ASP A 208 -5.13 10.12 -0.62
N LEU A 209 -5.71 9.01 -1.11
CA LEU A 209 -6.94 9.04 -1.92
C LEU A 209 -8.06 9.82 -1.24
N ILE A 210 -8.26 9.63 0.08
CA ILE A 210 -9.31 10.33 0.84
C ILE A 210 -9.14 11.85 0.73
N PHE A 211 -7.90 12.34 0.84
CA PHE A 211 -7.61 13.79 0.85
C PHE A 211 -7.45 14.41 -0.54
N LYS A 212 -7.36 13.61 -1.61
CA LYS A 212 -7.32 14.13 -2.98
C LYS A 212 -8.66 14.73 -3.43
N SER A 213 -8.58 15.89 -4.07
CA SER A 213 -9.70 16.56 -4.72
C SER A 213 -10.25 15.74 -5.89
N SER A 214 -11.57 15.47 -5.93
CA SER A 214 -12.23 14.80 -7.05
C SER A 214 -12.04 15.57 -8.37
N ALA A 215 -12.25 16.89 -8.36
CA ALA A 215 -12.10 17.72 -9.56
C ALA A 215 -10.69 17.64 -10.17
N LEU A 216 -9.66 17.57 -9.33
CA LEU A 216 -8.28 17.46 -9.81
C LEU A 216 -7.95 16.03 -10.27
N ILE A 217 -8.61 15.01 -9.72
CA ILE A 217 -8.52 13.64 -10.24
C ILE A 217 -9.15 13.60 -11.63
N GLU A 218 -10.36 14.09 -11.81
CA GLU A 218 -11.02 14.12 -13.13
C GLU A 218 -10.20 14.88 -14.17
N GLN A 219 -9.57 15.98 -13.78
CA GLN A 219 -8.76 16.81 -14.68
C GLN A 219 -7.42 16.18 -15.06
N TYR A 220 -6.73 15.53 -14.12
CA TYR A 220 -5.33 15.13 -14.28
C TYR A 220 -5.09 13.62 -14.22
N ILE A 221 -6.12 12.80 -14.05
CA ILE A 221 -5.97 11.35 -14.14
C ILE A 221 -5.49 10.98 -15.56
N PRO A 222 -4.44 10.17 -15.70
CA PRO A 222 -3.94 9.79 -17.01
C PRO A 222 -4.97 8.93 -17.76
N THR A 223 -4.89 8.95 -19.10
CA THR A 223 -5.69 8.06 -19.94
C THR A 223 -5.33 6.60 -19.69
N MET A 224 -6.26 5.69 -20.00
CA MET A 224 -6.01 4.25 -19.75
C MET A 224 -4.83 3.74 -20.57
N ASP A 225 -4.73 4.15 -21.83
CA ASP A 225 -3.59 3.81 -22.70
C ASP A 225 -2.27 4.25 -22.09
N PHE A 226 -2.23 5.45 -21.52
CA PHE A 226 -1.03 5.95 -20.83
C PHE A 226 -0.66 5.03 -19.67
N VAL A 227 -1.62 4.71 -18.79
CA VAL A 227 -1.42 3.81 -17.64
C VAL A 227 -0.94 2.42 -18.06
N VAL A 228 -1.53 1.85 -19.11
CA VAL A 228 -1.16 0.53 -19.64
C VAL A 228 0.28 0.57 -20.15
N VAL A 229 0.62 1.57 -20.98
CA VAL A 229 1.96 1.69 -21.57
C VAL A 229 3.02 1.89 -20.49
N THR A 230 2.80 2.78 -19.53
CA THR A 230 3.77 3.06 -18.47
C THR A 230 3.96 1.89 -17.51
N LEU A 231 2.89 1.17 -17.15
CA LEU A 231 3.00 -0.04 -16.32
C LEU A 231 3.64 -1.20 -17.07
N TYR A 232 3.38 -1.34 -18.37
CA TYR A 232 4.10 -2.29 -19.23
C TYR A 232 5.60 -1.96 -19.27
N CYS A 233 5.95 -0.70 -19.55
CA CYS A 233 7.34 -0.24 -19.53
C CYS A 233 8.01 -0.49 -18.18
N TYR A 234 7.35 -0.16 -17.07
CA TYR A 234 7.84 -0.47 -15.72
C TYR A 234 8.08 -1.97 -15.53
N GLY A 235 7.12 -2.81 -15.92
CA GLY A 235 7.23 -4.27 -15.82
C GLY A 235 8.39 -4.82 -16.64
N CYS A 236 8.58 -4.36 -17.87
CA CYS A 236 9.72 -4.73 -18.72
C CYS A 236 11.06 -4.26 -18.14
N CYS A 237 11.13 -3.03 -17.63
CA CYS A 237 12.33 -2.50 -16.98
C CYS A 237 12.69 -3.32 -15.73
N TYR A 238 11.72 -3.60 -14.87
CA TYR A 238 11.91 -4.42 -13.67
C TYR A 238 12.33 -5.86 -14.02
N ALA A 239 11.67 -6.50 -15.00
CA ALA A 239 12.03 -7.83 -15.45
C ALA A 239 13.47 -7.87 -16.01
N SER A 240 13.84 -6.87 -16.82
CA SER A 240 15.20 -6.74 -17.36
C SER A 240 16.23 -6.58 -16.24
N TRP A 241 15.92 -5.79 -15.22
CA TRP A 241 16.77 -5.61 -14.05
C TRP A 241 16.99 -6.92 -13.28
N VAL A 242 15.93 -7.67 -13.02
CA VAL A 242 15.99 -8.97 -12.34
C VAL A 242 16.79 -9.99 -13.16
N LEU A 243 16.56 -10.06 -14.47
CA LEU A 243 17.26 -10.97 -15.37
C LEU A 243 18.75 -10.61 -15.49
N PHE A 244 19.08 -9.32 -15.52
CA PHE A 244 20.46 -8.86 -15.51
C PHE A 244 21.17 -9.17 -14.19
N ASN A 245 20.48 -9.01 -13.05
CA ASN A 245 21.06 -9.44 -11.78
C ASN A 245 21.27 -10.96 -11.74
N TYR A 246 20.32 -11.74 -12.28
CA TYR A 246 20.46 -13.19 -12.39
C TYR A 246 21.66 -13.59 -13.26
N SER A 247 21.89 -12.94 -14.41
CA SER A 247 23.02 -13.27 -15.29
C SER A 247 24.39 -13.04 -14.64
N ILE A 248 24.46 -12.14 -13.65
CA ILE A 248 25.68 -11.87 -12.88
C ILE A 248 25.80 -12.79 -11.67
N THR A 249 24.71 -12.99 -10.92
CA THR A 249 24.74 -13.64 -9.61
C THR A 249 24.44 -15.14 -9.66
N GLY A 250 23.76 -15.61 -10.71
CA GLY A 250 23.25 -16.97 -10.83
C GLY A 250 22.00 -17.26 -9.99
N TYR A 251 21.43 -16.25 -9.31
CA TYR A 251 20.29 -16.43 -8.41
C TYR A 251 19.15 -15.46 -8.71
N PHE A 252 17.92 -15.95 -8.72
CA PHE A 252 16.73 -15.11 -8.71
C PHE A 252 16.46 -14.56 -7.30
N PRO A 253 15.90 -13.35 -7.18
CA PRO A 253 15.64 -12.72 -5.89
C PRO A 253 14.63 -13.49 -5.04
N TYR A 254 13.69 -14.20 -5.67
CA TYR A 254 12.67 -14.97 -4.97
C TYR A 254 13.00 -16.47 -4.95
N PRO A 255 12.99 -17.14 -3.78
CA PRO A 255 13.31 -18.57 -3.68
C PRO A 255 12.48 -19.45 -4.62
N PHE A 256 11.17 -19.20 -4.72
CA PHE A 256 10.28 -19.97 -5.59
C PHE A 256 10.64 -19.89 -7.08
N MET A 257 11.28 -18.80 -7.54
CA MET A 257 11.71 -18.66 -8.93
C MET A 257 12.93 -19.54 -9.24
N ASN A 258 13.81 -19.76 -8.26
CA ASN A 258 14.95 -20.65 -8.42
C ASN A 258 14.51 -22.13 -8.54
N GLY A 259 13.31 -22.48 -8.09
CA GLY A 259 12.72 -23.81 -8.24
C GLY A 259 12.06 -24.08 -9.60
N MET A 260 11.92 -23.06 -10.46
CA MET A 260 11.24 -23.17 -11.76
C MET A 260 12.10 -23.76 -12.89
N GLY A 261 13.34 -24.18 -12.57
CA GLY A 261 14.26 -24.77 -13.55
C GLY A 261 15.07 -23.70 -14.32
N ASN A 262 15.11 -23.82 -15.64
CA ASN A 262 15.91 -22.92 -16.49
C ASN A 262 15.39 -21.47 -16.44
N TRP A 263 16.28 -20.51 -16.70
CA TRP A 263 16.03 -19.05 -16.66
C TRP A 263 14.78 -18.57 -17.44
N TYR A 264 14.32 -19.35 -18.43
CA TYR A 264 13.15 -19.08 -19.25
C TYR A 264 11.84 -19.02 -18.46
N PHE A 265 11.59 -19.94 -17.53
CA PHE A 265 10.33 -19.97 -16.76
C PHE A 265 10.20 -18.78 -15.80
N PRO A 266 11.25 -18.41 -15.04
CA PRO A 266 11.27 -17.16 -14.28
C PRO A 266 11.07 -15.91 -15.15
N ALA A 267 11.62 -15.86 -16.37
CA ALA A 267 11.42 -14.75 -17.30
C ALA A 267 9.95 -14.62 -17.71
N ILE A 268 9.28 -15.73 -18.05
CA ILE A 268 7.83 -15.75 -18.32
C ILE A 268 7.05 -15.28 -17.09
N PHE A 269 7.41 -15.77 -15.90
CA PHE A 269 6.75 -15.37 -14.67
C PHE A 269 6.83 -13.84 -14.45
N LEU A 270 7.99 -13.22 -14.68
CA LEU A 270 8.15 -11.76 -14.60
C LEU A 270 7.27 -11.01 -15.61
N LEU A 271 7.10 -11.55 -16.83
CA LEU A 271 6.18 -10.98 -17.82
C LEU A 271 4.71 -11.14 -17.39
N ILE A 272 4.34 -12.27 -16.79
CA ILE A 272 2.99 -12.44 -16.22
C ILE A 272 2.75 -11.40 -15.11
N MET A 273 3.74 -11.17 -14.24
CA MET A 273 3.64 -10.14 -13.20
C MET A 273 3.50 -8.73 -13.76
N ALA A 274 4.15 -8.41 -14.89
CA ALA A 274 3.94 -7.15 -15.61
C ALA A 274 2.49 -7.00 -16.12
N ASN A 275 1.91 -8.08 -16.67
CA ASN A 275 0.51 -8.08 -17.09
C ASN A 275 -0.45 -7.94 -15.89
N ILE A 276 -0.15 -8.56 -14.76
CA ILE A 276 -0.95 -8.38 -13.55
C ILE A 276 -0.85 -6.92 -13.05
N ALA A 277 0.31 -6.29 -13.14
CA ALA A 277 0.44 -4.86 -12.81
C ALA A 277 -0.48 -3.99 -13.68
N ILE A 278 -0.59 -4.28 -14.98
CA ILE A 278 -1.52 -3.60 -15.90
C ILE A 278 -2.98 -3.81 -15.47
N ILE A 279 -3.37 -5.04 -15.12
CA ILE A 279 -4.73 -5.33 -14.62
C ILE A 279 -5.02 -4.51 -13.36
N PHE A 280 -4.07 -4.44 -12.42
CA PHE A 280 -4.18 -3.56 -11.24
C PHE A 280 -4.27 -2.08 -11.63
N GLY A 281 -3.54 -1.63 -12.64
CA GLY A 281 -3.60 -0.29 -13.22
C GLY A 281 -4.99 0.08 -13.70
N ILE A 282 -5.57 -0.76 -14.55
CA ILE A 282 -6.92 -0.60 -15.10
C ILE A 282 -7.94 -0.62 -13.95
N ALA A 283 -7.86 -1.61 -13.07
CA ALA A 283 -8.75 -1.74 -11.91
C ALA A 283 -8.73 -0.49 -11.02
N SER A 284 -7.53 -0.01 -10.68
CA SER A 284 -7.35 1.18 -9.84
C SER A 284 -7.92 2.42 -10.50
N SER A 285 -7.73 2.56 -11.80
CA SER A 285 -8.23 3.71 -12.56
C SER A 285 -9.76 3.73 -12.60
N VAL A 286 -10.40 2.59 -12.86
CA VAL A 286 -11.86 2.49 -12.82
C VAL A 286 -12.38 2.76 -11.40
N LEU A 287 -11.77 2.14 -10.38
CA LEU A 287 -12.17 2.30 -8.99
C LEU A 287 -12.06 3.76 -8.52
N ILE A 288 -10.95 4.43 -8.81
CA ILE A 288 -10.71 5.82 -8.37
C ILE A 288 -11.67 6.78 -9.05
N THR A 289 -11.91 6.60 -10.35
CA THR A 289 -12.90 7.41 -11.07
C THR A 289 -14.31 7.19 -10.53
N ALA A 290 -14.71 5.95 -10.26
CA ALA A 290 -16.03 5.65 -9.67
C ALA A 290 -16.20 6.29 -8.28
N ILE A 291 -15.23 6.09 -7.38
CA ILE A 291 -15.25 6.66 -6.02
C ILE A 291 -15.33 8.20 -6.06
N LYS A 292 -14.58 8.84 -6.96
CA LYS A 292 -14.42 10.30 -6.97
C LYS A 292 -15.46 11.03 -7.82
N GLY A 293 -15.97 10.38 -8.87
CA GLY A 293 -17.10 10.85 -9.67
C GLY A 293 -18.46 10.68 -8.98
N GLY A 294 -18.50 10.03 -7.81
CA GLY A 294 -19.74 9.87 -7.03
C GLY A 294 -20.67 8.78 -7.54
N GLU A 295 -20.24 7.99 -8.52
CA GLU A 295 -20.95 6.81 -9.00
C GLU A 295 -20.66 5.64 -8.06
N MET A 296 -21.59 5.31 -7.17
CA MET A 296 -21.55 4.04 -6.44
C MET A 296 -21.87 2.90 -7.42
N MET A 297 -20.84 2.41 -8.10
CA MET A 297 -20.93 1.17 -8.87
C MET A 297 -21.05 -0.02 -7.92
N SER A 298 -21.95 -0.94 -8.23
CA SER A 298 -21.93 -2.25 -7.60
C SER A 298 -20.63 -3.00 -7.97
N VAL A 299 -20.20 -3.94 -7.13
CA VAL A 299 -19.02 -4.77 -7.42
C VAL A 299 -19.16 -5.50 -8.77
N ALA A 300 -20.39 -5.93 -9.11
CA ALA A 300 -20.67 -6.59 -10.38
C ALA A 300 -20.49 -5.66 -11.58
N GLU A 301 -20.96 -4.41 -11.49
CA GLU A 301 -20.75 -3.40 -12.54
C GLU A 301 -19.27 -3.03 -12.66
N LEU A 302 -18.56 -2.88 -11.54
CA LEU A 302 -17.13 -2.59 -11.54
C LEU A 302 -16.36 -3.68 -12.28
N LEU A 303 -16.63 -4.95 -11.96
CA LEU A 303 -16.00 -6.09 -12.61
C LEU A 303 -16.35 -6.18 -14.11
N LYS A 304 -17.61 -5.88 -14.48
CA LYS A 304 -18.04 -5.85 -15.88
C LYS A 304 -17.31 -4.76 -16.66
N THR A 305 -17.27 -3.52 -16.15
CA THR A 305 -16.56 -2.41 -16.80
C THR A 305 -15.06 -2.68 -16.89
N MET A 306 -14.46 -3.29 -15.87
CA MET A 306 -13.06 -3.73 -15.94
C MET A 306 -12.85 -4.76 -17.05
N ALA A 307 -13.72 -5.77 -17.16
CA ALA A 307 -13.61 -6.78 -18.20
C ALA A 307 -13.76 -6.20 -19.61
N GLU A 308 -14.74 -5.30 -19.81
CA GLU A 308 -14.94 -4.60 -21.08
C GLU A 308 -13.71 -3.78 -21.48
N LYS A 309 -13.10 -3.04 -20.54
CA LYS A 309 -11.90 -2.23 -20.80
C LYS A 309 -10.62 -3.06 -21.01
N ILE A 310 -10.54 -4.26 -20.46
CA ILE A 310 -9.40 -5.16 -20.68
C ILE A 310 -9.49 -5.82 -22.07
N LEU A 311 -10.70 -6.01 -22.59
CA LEU A 311 -10.95 -6.71 -23.86
C LEU A 311 -11.00 -5.77 -25.08
N SER A 312 -11.16 -4.46 -24.88
CA SER A 312 -11.17 -3.42 -25.92
C SER A 312 -9.76 -2.95 -26.28
#